data_AF-A0A0S8KD29-F1
#
_entry.id   AF-A0A0S8KD29-F1
#
_cell.length_a   1.000
_cell.length_b   1.000
_cell.length_c   1.000
_cell.angle_alpha   90.00
_cell.angle_beta   90.00
_cell.angle_gamma   90.00
#
_symmetry.space_group_name_H-M   'P 1'
#
loop_
_entity.id
_entity.type
_entity.pdbx_description
1 polymer ?
#
loop_
_entity_poly.entity_id
_entity_poly.type
_entity_poly.pdbx_seq_one_letter_code
_entity_poly.pdbx_strand_id
1 'polypeptide(L)'
;VGWAKQQGIVTASARCYASEGSLVYAPVADWLRTQPLRSVLLSLDAVWLTEVARLLPGLLVERPDIPPPGPLTESWQRQRLYEALTRAVLGHRPRLLVLDDVHWCDEDTLGWLSYLLRRRISARSDGIGPGQTLVVATRRSGEVRADGALAALLADLRRTDQLVQIELGPLSQEETLELAAHVAGRPLDPALAEPLRQGSEGNPFFVVEMVRAGLPQGTQGADEHTRAMAHTRLPLPPKVRMVIQARLDQLSPEARDLVGLAAVVGRVFATDILREASAADEDGLVRALDELRQRRLVREQGVGAYEFGHDSIREVAYEGLSATRRQLYHRRVAEALEALYAFDRDVASGQIAAHYGRGGMPERVMPTY
;
A
#
# COMPACT_ATOMS: atom_id res chain seq x y z
N VAL A 1 12.39 15.82 4.03
CA VAL A 1 12.55 16.46 5.35
C VAL A 1 13.96 17.00 5.59
N GLY A 2 15.02 16.19 5.45
CA GLY A 2 16.41 16.64 5.68
C GLY A 2 16.81 17.88 4.89
N TRP A 3 16.54 17.90 3.58
CA TRP A 3 16.78 19.06 2.71
C TRP A 3 16.07 20.33 3.23
N ALA A 4 14.80 20.25 3.61
CA ALA A 4 14.04 21.39 4.12
C ALA A 4 14.62 21.93 5.44
N LYS A 5 15.05 21.05 6.35
CA LYS A 5 15.73 21.46 7.60
C LYS A 5 17.03 22.22 7.32
N GLN A 6 17.81 21.78 6.33
CA GLN A 6 19.04 22.48 5.91
C GLN A 6 18.77 23.88 5.35
N GLN A 7 17.61 24.09 4.73
CA GLN A 7 17.15 25.41 4.27
C GLN A 7 16.54 26.27 5.39
N GLY A 8 16.59 25.83 6.65
CA GLY A 8 16.00 26.55 7.79
C GLY A 8 14.47 26.53 7.85
N ILE A 9 13.82 25.66 7.07
CA ILE A 9 12.36 25.50 7.08
C ILE A 9 11.96 24.71 8.33
N VAL A 10 10.92 25.16 9.02
CA VAL A 10 10.37 24.44 10.18
C VAL A 10 9.67 23.18 9.70
N THR A 11 10.14 22.01 10.13
CA THR A 11 9.56 20.73 9.71
C THR A 11 8.96 19.96 10.89
N ALA A 12 7.78 19.37 10.69
CA ALA A 12 7.21 18.37 11.59
C ALA A 12 6.77 17.14 10.78
N SER A 13 6.89 15.95 11.37
CA SER A 13 6.53 14.70 10.71
C SER A 13 5.76 13.83 11.69
N ALA A 14 4.69 13.21 11.21
CA ALA A 14 3.86 12.28 11.96
C ALA A 14 3.42 11.14 11.04
N ARG A 15 3.05 10.02 11.64
CA ARG A 15 2.55 8.84 10.93
C ARG A 15 1.16 8.50 11.43
N CYS A 16 0.26 8.21 10.50
CA CYS A 16 -1.07 7.69 10.82
C CYS A 16 -0.98 6.17 10.97
N TYR A 17 -1.80 5.61 11.85
CA TYR A 17 -1.81 4.17 12.14
C TYR A 17 -3.22 3.64 12.06
N ALA A 18 -3.38 2.44 11.47
CA ALA A 18 -4.62 1.69 11.58
C ALA A 18 -4.77 1.19 13.03
N SER A 19 -5.36 2.00 13.91
CA SER A 19 -5.66 1.58 15.28
C SER A 19 -7.14 1.25 15.41
N GLU A 20 -7.45 0.01 15.80
CA GLU A 20 -8.72 -0.35 16.43
C GLU A 20 -8.73 0.27 17.84
N GLY A 21 -9.04 1.58 17.94
CA GLY A 21 -8.99 2.31 19.21
C GLY A 21 -8.53 3.77 19.10
N SER A 22 -9.19 4.53 18.21
CA SER A 22 -9.38 6.00 18.21
C SER A 22 -8.41 6.89 18.99
N LEU A 23 -7.11 6.90 18.68
CA LEU A 23 -6.27 8.04 19.07
C LEU A 23 -6.54 9.21 18.13
N VAL A 24 -7.68 9.86 18.35
CA VAL A 24 -8.13 11.04 17.60
C VAL A 24 -7.10 12.16 17.74
N TYR A 25 -6.76 12.81 16.63
CA TYR A 25 -5.69 13.81 16.53
C TYR A 25 -4.27 13.34 16.86
N ALA A 26 -3.98 12.02 16.86
CA ALA A 26 -2.63 11.51 17.13
C ALA A 26 -1.54 12.16 16.26
N PRO A 27 -1.70 12.28 14.92
CA PRO A 27 -0.68 12.90 14.08
C PRO A 27 -0.45 14.38 14.43
N VAL A 28 -1.50 15.08 14.85
CA VAL A 28 -1.43 16.49 15.26
C VAL A 28 -0.68 16.61 16.58
N ALA A 29 -0.96 15.73 17.55
CA ALA A 29 -0.25 15.70 18.81
C ALA A 29 1.25 15.44 18.60
N ASP A 30 1.61 14.53 17.68
CA ASP A 30 3.00 14.25 17.33
C ASP A 30 3.71 15.45 16.72
N TRP A 31 3.04 16.17 15.80
CA TRP A 31 3.56 17.43 15.28
C TRP A 31 3.83 18.44 16.41
N LEU A 32 2.85 18.65 17.29
CA LEU A 32 2.96 19.65 18.35
C LEU A 32 4.04 19.32 19.39
N ARG A 33 4.41 18.04 19.55
CA ARG A 33 5.55 17.62 20.38
C ARG A 33 6.91 17.97 19.76
N THR A 34 6.98 18.23 18.45
CA THR A 34 8.25 18.60 17.80
C THR A 34 8.74 19.96 18.29
N GLN A 35 10.04 20.05 18.61
CA GLN A 35 10.63 21.24 19.22
C GLN A 35 10.36 22.56 18.45
N PRO A 36 10.42 22.60 17.10
CA PRO A 36 10.13 23.83 16.36
C PRO A 36 8.68 24.33 16.44
N LEU A 37 7.71 23.42 16.59
CA LEU A 37 6.30 23.79 16.78
C LEU A 37 6.02 24.10 18.24
N ARG A 38 6.70 23.41 19.16
CA ARG A 38 6.57 23.63 20.61
C ARG A 38 6.92 25.07 21.03
N SER A 39 7.92 25.71 20.42
CA SER A 39 8.24 27.11 20.72
C SER A 39 7.11 28.08 20.34
N VAL A 40 6.39 27.77 19.26
CA VAL A 40 5.25 28.58 18.79
C VAL A 40 4.03 28.31 19.66
N LEU A 41 3.79 27.05 19.98
CA LEU A 41 2.75 26.63 20.90
C LEU A 41 2.83 27.38 22.24
N LEU A 42 4.02 27.44 22.85
CA LEU A 42 4.21 28.11 24.14
C LEU A 42 4.07 29.65 24.08
N SER A 43 4.07 30.24 22.89
CA SER A 43 3.81 31.67 22.70
C SER A 43 2.32 32.02 22.58
N LEU A 44 1.44 31.02 22.52
CA LEU A 44 0.00 31.25 22.43
C LEU A 44 -0.58 31.71 23.77
N ASP A 45 -1.66 32.49 23.71
CA ASP A 45 -2.43 32.87 24.89
C ASP A 45 -3.01 31.65 25.62
N ALA A 46 -3.23 31.80 26.93
CA ALA A 46 -3.80 30.77 27.80
C ALA A 46 -5.08 30.12 27.23
N VAL A 47 -5.95 30.93 26.62
CA VAL A 47 -7.22 30.52 26.02
C VAL A 47 -7.04 29.44 24.95
N TRP A 48 -5.97 29.52 24.15
CA TRP A 48 -5.65 28.56 23.09
C TRP A 48 -4.83 27.39 23.62
N LEU A 49 -3.89 27.65 24.54
CA LEU A 49 -3.12 26.61 25.21
C LEU A 49 -4.00 25.61 25.96
N THR A 50 -5.08 26.07 26.60
CA THR A 50 -6.08 25.20 27.25
C THR A 50 -6.70 24.20 26.27
N GLU A 51 -7.01 24.61 25.03
CA GLU A 51 -7.56 23.68 24.04
C GLU A 51 -6.51 22.70 23.53
N VAL A 52 -5.27 23.14 23.32
CA VAL A 52 -4.17 22.25 22.91
C VAL A 52 -3.81 21.24 24.01
N ALA A 53 -3.99 21.60 25.29
CA ALA A 53 -3.76 20.72 26.42
C ALA A 53 -4.64 19.45 26.40
N ARG A 54 -5.74 19.43 25.63
CA ARG A 54 -6.53 18.21 25.36
C ARG A 54 -5.70 17.11 24.71
N LEU A 55 -4.84 17.48 23.76
CA LEU A 55 -3.97 16.56 23.02
C LEU A 55 -2.62 16.38 23.73
N LEU A 56 -2.17 17.41 24.46
CA LEU A 56 -0.91 17.42 25.20
C LEU A 56 -1.12 17.77 26.68
N PRO A 57 -1.60 16.82 27.51
CA PRO A 57 -1.86 17.07 28.93
C PRO A 57 -0.65 17.57 29.72
N GLY A 58 0.57 17.24 29.27
CA GLY A 58 1.82 17.75 29.87
C GLY A 58 1.93 19.28 29.90
N LEU A 59 1.19 20.00 29.04
CA LEU A 59 1.13 21.46 29.07
C LEU A 59 0.56 22.00 30.39
N LEU A 60 -0.35 21.28 31.04
CA LEU A 60 -0.92 21.67 32.34
C LEU A 60 0.13 21.63 33.46
N VAL A 61 1.15 20.77 33.32
CA VAL A 61 2.27 20.69 34.27
C VAL A 61 3.26 21.83 34.04
N GLU A 62 3.55 22.14 32.77
CA GLU A 62 4.48 23.22 32.39
C GLU A 62 3.90 24.62 32.59
N ARG A 63 2.57 24.75 32.49
CA ARG A 63 1.83 26.00 32.65
C ARG A 63 0.67 25.78 33.64
N PRO A 64 0.93 25.79 34.95
CA PRO A 64 -0.12 25.64 35.95
C PRO A 64 -1.17 26.77 35.95
N ASP A 65 -0.88 27.87 35.26
CA ASP A 65 -1.76 29.02 35.09
C ASP A 65 -2.91 28.79 34.09
N ILE A 66 -2.83 27.76 33.23
CA ILE A 66 -3.90 27.46 32.28
C ILE A 66 -4.92 26.48 32.90
N PRO A 67 -6.23 26.75 32.78
CA PRO A 67 -7.24 25.83 33.30
C PRO A 67 -7.30 24.54 32.46
N PRO A 68 -7.70 23.40 33.07
CA PRO A 68 -7.94 22.18 32.32
C PRO A 68 -9.11 22.35 31.35
N PRO A 69 -9.05 21.74 30.15
CA PRO A 69 -10.12 21.85 29.17
C PRO A 69 -11.40 21.12 29.63
N GLY A 70 -12.55 21.78 29.53
CA GLY A 70 -13.87 21.17 29.77
C GLY A 70 -14.32 20.22 28.65
N PRO A 71 -15.47 19.51 28.75
CA PRO A 71 -15.92 18.58 27.69
C PRO A 71 -16.26 19.31 26.37
N LEU A 72 -16.17 18.59 25.24
CA LEU A 72 -16.58 19.07 23.91
C LEU A 72 -18.03 18.64 23.64
N THR A 73 -18.99 19.40 24.15
CA THR A 73 -20.43 19.12 24.00
C THR A 73 -21.05 19.93 22.86
N GLU A 74 -20.55 21.14 22.63
CA GLU A 74 -21.11 22.10 21.68
C GLU A 74 -20.23 22.25 20.43
N SER A 75 -20.86 22.57 19.29
CA SER A 75 -20.17 22.74 18.00
C SER A 75 -19.13 23.88 18.03
N TRP A 76 -19.41 24.97 18.74
CA TRP A 76 -18.49 26.10 18.87
C TRP A 76 -17.19 25.73 19.62
N GLN A 77 -17.25 24.78 20.56
CA GLN A 77 -16.07 24.29 21.29
C GLN A 77 -15.15 23.51 20.36
N ARG A 78 -15.71 22.70 19.46
CA ARG A 78 -14.97 22.00 18.40
C ARG A 78 -14.32 22.98 17.43
N GLN A 79 -15.04 24.02 17.02
CA GLN A 79 -14.47 25.09 16.19
C GLN A 79 -13.31 25.81 16.91
N ARG A 80 -13.45 26.07 18.21
CA ARG A 80 -12.39 26.67 19.03
C ARG A 80 -11.17 25.75 19.18
N LEU A 81 -11.36 24.45 19.28
CA LEU A 81 -10.27 23.47 19.23
C LEU A 81 -9.56 23.52 17.87
N TYR A 82 -10.30 23.52 16.76
CA TYR A 82 -9.70 23.59 15.42
C TYR A 82 -8.88 24.86 15.22
N GLU A 83 -9.41 25.98 15.70
CA GLU A 83 -8.74 27.27 15.75
C GLU A 83 -7.43 27.20 16.55
N ALA A 84 -7.46 26.63 17.75
CA ALA A 84 -6.29 26.49 18.62
C ALA A 84 -5.20 25.61 18.00
N LEU A 85 -5.57 24.44 17.48
CA LEU A 85 -4.64 23.54 16.79
C LEU A 85 -4.03 24.20 15.55
N THR A 86 -4.84 24.95 14.80
CA THR A 86 -4.38 25.72 13.64
C THR A 86 -3.36 26.77 14.04
N ARG A 87 -3.62 27.54 15.10
CA ARG A 87 -2.66 28.53 15.63
C ARG A 87 -1.36 27.88 16.11
N ALA A 88 -1.44 26.70 16.70
CA ALA A 88 -0.28 25.99 17.21
C ALA A 88 0.64 25.46 16.09
N VAL A 89 0.07 25.05 14.95
CA VAL A 89 0.85 24.56 13.80
C VAL A 89 1.23 25.63 12.80
N LEU A 90 0.56 26.78 12.79
CA LEU A 90 0.89 27.93 11.94
C LEU A 90 1.86 28.90 12.62
N GLY A 91 2.51 29.75 11.83
CA GLY A 91 3.26 30.90 12.32
C GLY A 91 4.03 31.59 11.20
N HIS A 92 4.90 32.54 11.56
CA HIS A 92 5.47 33.49 10.59
C HIS A 92 6.53 32.92 9.64
N ARG A 93 7.17 31.80 10.00
CA ARG A 93 8.19 31.15 9.15
C ARG A 93 7.58 30.07 8.26
N PRO A 94 8.15 29.81 7.06
CA PRO A 94 7.75 28.68 6.23
C PRO A 94 7.81 27.35 6.98
N ARG A 95 6.83 26.47 6.72
CA ARG A 95 6.67 25.19 7.42
C ARG A 95 6.41 24.04 6.44
N LEU A 96 7.01 22.89 6.73
CA LEU A 96 6.73 21.63 6.06
C LEU A 96 6.15 20.65 7.09
N LEU A 97 4.88 20.31 6.93
CA LEU A 97 4.18 19.31 7.75
C LEU A 97 4.08 18.02 6.94
N VAL A 98 4.58 16.92 7.48
CA VAL A 98 4.58 15.61 6.80
C VAL A 98 3.64 14.65 7.53
N LEU A 99 2.70 14.07 6.79
CA LEU A 99 1.83 12.97 7.22
C LEU A 99 2.20 11.71 6.45
N ASP A 100 2.66 10.69 7.15
CA ASP A 100 2.89 9.37 6.57
C ASP A 100 1.63 8.50 6.74
N ASP A 101 1.29 7.72 5.71
CA ASP A 101 0.15 6.79 5.68
C ASP A 101 -1.23 7.44 5.94
N VAL A 102 -1.53 8.60 5.34
CA VAL A 102 -2.75 9.41 5.62
C VAL A 102 -4.09 8.70 5.41
N HIS A 103 -4.10 7.57 4.70
CA HIS A 103 -5.27 6.71 4.50
C HIS A 103 -5.77 6.04 5.79
N TRP A 104 -4.93 5.95 6.82
CA TRP A 104 -5.31 5.49 8.16
C TRP A 104 -5.61 6.64 9.13
N CYS A 105 -5.74 7.88 8.65
CA CYS A 105 -6.05 9.03 9.48
C CYS A 105 -7.53 9.02 9.89
N ASP A 106 -7.82 9.40 11.14
CA ASP A 106 -9.19 9.51 11.64
C ASP A 106 -9.95 10.70 11.04
N GLU A 107 -11.27 10.61 11.00
CA GLU A 107 -12.14 11.62 10.38
C GLU A 107 -12.04 12.99 11.04
N ASP A 108 -11.87 13.03 12.36
CA ASP A 108 -11.73 14.26 13.14
C ASP A 108 -10.43 15.00 12.75
N THR A 109 -9.30 14.29 12.67
CA THR A 109 -8.03 14.84 12.18
C THR A 109 -8.14 15.32 10.73
N LEU A 110 -8.79 14.56 9.85
CA LEU A 110 -9.01 14.97 8.45
C LEU A 110 -9.92 16.21 8.36
N GLY A 111 -10.94 16.30 9.21
CA GLY A 111 -11.81 17.46 9.33
C GLY A 111 -11.05 18.71 9.78
N TRP A 112 -10.17 18.58 10.77
CA TRP A 112 -9.27 19.66 11.17
C TRP A 112 -8.26 20.03 10.07
N LEU A 113 -7.70 19.05 9.36
CA LEU A 113 -6.78 19.31 8.25
C LEU A 113 -7.46 20.09 7.12
N SER A 114 -8.71 19.76 6.80
CA SER A 114 -9.55 20.55 5.88
C SER A 114 -9.70 21.99 6.35
N TYR A 115 -10.01 22.18 7.65
CA TYR A 115 -10.12 23.50 8.26
C TYR A 115 -8.81 24.32 8.16
N LEU A 116 -7.67 23.70 8.51
CA LEU A 116 -6.34 24.31 8.42
C LEU A 116 -6.04 24.81 7.00
N LEU A 117 -6.29 23.96 5.99
CA LEU A 117 -6.00 24.27 4.59
C LEU A 117 -6.93 25.35 4.03
N ARG A 118 -8.22 25.33 4.40
CA ARG A 118 -9.19 26.37 3.99
C ARG A 118 -8.90 27.72 4.62
N ARG A 119 -8.56 27.77 5.91
CA ARG A 119 -8.34 29.04 6.62
C ARG A 119 -7.18 29.86 6.07
N ARG A 120 -6.19 29.19 5.45
CA ARG A 120 -5.10 29.83 4.71
C ARG A 120 -5.62 30.71 3.55
N ILE A 121 -6.75 30.34 2.94
CA ILE A 121 -7.32 31.04 1.79
C ILE A 121 -7.75 32.46 2.20
N SER A 122 -8.35 32.61 3.38
CA SER A 122 -8.85 33.90 3.88
C SER A 122 -7.76 34.82 4.43
N ALA A 123 -6.63 34.29 4.90
CA ALA A 123 -5.54 35.10 5.45
C ALA A 123 -4.65 35.76 4.38
N ARG A 124 -4.88 35.52 3.08
CA ARG A 124 -4.12 36.15 1.98
C ARG A 124 -4.52 37.62 1.73
N SER A 125 -5.59 38.13 2.33
CA SER A 125 -6.10 39.49 2.12
C SER A 125 -5.59 40.55 3.10
N ASP A 126 -5.06 40.16 4.26
CA ASP A 126 -4.92 41.10 5.41
C ASP A 126 -3.48 41.56 5.67
N GLY A 127 -2.56 41.41 4.71
CA GLY A 127 -1.18 41.95 4.81
C GLY A 127 -0.27 41.29 5.87
N ILE A 128 -0.80 40.42 6.72
CA ILE A 128 -0.02 39.54 7.60
C ILE A 128 0.40 38.34 6.76
N GLY A 129 1.54 38.43 6.08
CA GLY A 129 2.03 37.40 5.16
C GLY A 129 1.95 36.00 5.79
N PRO A 130 1.15 35.06 5.26
CA PRO A 130 1.02 33.76 5.86
C PRO A 130 2.35 33.03 5.66
N GLY A 131 2.99 32.61 6.74
CA GLY A 131 4.11 31.67 6.65
C GLY A 131 3.70 30.52 5.74
N GLN A 132 4.51 30.25 4.71
CA GLN A 132 4.17 29.28 3.68
C GLN A 132 4.16 27.88 4.31
N THR A 133 2.97 27.36 4.62
CA THR A 133 2.79 25.99 5.08
C THR A 133 2.55 25.07 3.89
N LEU A 134 3.40 24.06 3.75
CA LEU A 134 3.22 22.94 2.83
C LEU A 134 2.92 21.69 3.64
N VAL A 135 1.84 20.99 3.28
CA VAL A 135 1.53 19.66 3.82
C VAL A 135 1.90 18.63 2.77
N VAL A 136 2.79 17.70 3.11
CA VAL A 136 3.13 16.53 2.29
C VAL A 136 2.52 15.31 2.95
N ALA A 137 1.67 14.59 2.22
CA ALA A 137 1.04 13.37 2.72
C ALA A 137 1.44 12.18 1.83
N THR A 138 1.76 11.05 2.44
CA THR A 138 1.89 9.77 1.72
C THR A 138 0.59 8.99 1.86
N ARG A 139 0.21 8.27 0.81
CA ARG A 139 -0.95 7.38 0.83
C ARG A 139 -0.66 6.11 0.05
N ARG A 140 -1.28 5.01 0.47
CA ARG A 140 -1.31 3.80 -0.33
C ARG A 140 -2.46 3.86 -1.31
N SER A 141 -2.14 3.71 -2.59
CA SER A 141 -3.15 3.56 -3.61
C SER A 141 -3.91 2.25 -3.33
N GLY A 142 -5.25 2.30 -3.28
CA GLY A 142 -6.14 1.14 -3.05
C GLY A 142 -6.75 1.03 -1.66
N GLU A 143 -6.12 1.59 -0.64
CA GLU A 143 -6.66 1.59 0.74
C GLU A 143 -7.60 2.77 1.02
N VAL A 144 -7.82 3.64 0.03
CA VAL A 144 -8.72 4.79 0.16
C VAL A 144 -10.12 4.39 -0.25
N ARG A 145 -11.05 4.45 0.70
CA ARG A 145 -12.49 4.29 0.43
C ARG A 145 -13.00 5.44 -0.43
N ALA A 146 -13.78 5.12 -1.46
CA ALA A 146 -14.33 6.12 -2.39
C ALA A 146 -15.29 7.11 -1.71
N ASP A 147 -15.97 6.67 -0.64
CA ASP A 147 -16.93 7.42 0.17
C ASP A 147 -16.33 8.02 1.46
N GLY A 148 -15.03 7.88 1.69
CA GLY A 148 -14.40 8.28 2.95
C GLY A 148 -14.06 9.77 3.06
N ALA A 149 -13.88 10.26 4.29
CA ALA A 149 -13.50 11.65 4.59
C ALA A 149 -12.22 12.11 3.85
N LEU A 150 -11.25 11.22 3.67
CA LEU A 150 -10.03 11.51 2.92
C LEU A 150 -10.32 11.75 1.42
N ALA A 151 -11.22 10.97 0.81
CA ALA A 151 -11.59 11.16 -0.59
C ALA A 151 -12.28 12.51 -0.79
N ALA A 152 -13.18 12.90 0.12
CA ALA A 152 -13.83 14.20 0.12
C ALA A 152 -12.82 15.36 0.26
N LEU A 153 -11.86 15.25 1.18
CA LEU A 153 -10.78 16.23 1.35
C LEU A 153 -9.95 16.37 0.07
N LEU A 154 -9.51 15.27 -0.54
CA LEU A 154 -8.71 15.29 -1.76
C LEU A 154 -9.49 15.88 -2.95
N ALA A 155 -10.79 15.56 -3.08
CA ALA A 155 -11.65 16.13 -4.12
C ALA A 155 -11.80 17.64 -3.97
N ASP A 156 -11.97 18.12 -2.73
CA ASP A 156 -12.05 19.54 -2.42
C ASP A 156 -10.75 20.28 -2.76
N LEU A 157 -9.59 19.73 -2.35
CA LEU A 157 -8.27 20.31 -2.65
C LEU A 157 -7.95 20.32 -4.15
N ARG A 158 -8.41 19.32 -4.91
CA ARG A 158 -8.30 19.34 -6.38
C ARG A 158 -9.13 20.46 -6.98
N ARG A 159 -10.37 20.61 -6.53
CA ARG A 159 -11.29 21.64 -7.02
C ARG A 159 -10.79 23.06 -6.75
N THR A 160 -10.05 23.27 -5.65
CA THR A 160 -9.46 24.56 -5.30
C THR A 160 -8.04 24.77 -5.84
N ASP A 161 -7.51 23.85 -6.66
CA ASP A 161 -6.14 23.87 -7.22
C ASP A 161 -5.03 23.92 -6.13
N GLN A 162 -5.25 23.16 -5.06
CA GLN A 162 -4.38 23.08 -3.88
C GLN A 162 -3.74 21.70 -3.68
N LEU A 163 -3.97 20.77 -4.60
CA LEU A 163 -3.41 19.43 -4.57
C LEU A 163 -2.42 19.22 -5.71
N VAL A 164 -1.16 18.96 -5.36
CA VAL A 164 -0.20 18.34 -6.27
C VAL A 164 -0.11 16.86 -5.91
N GLN A 165 -0.37 15.99 -6.88
CA GLN A 165 -0.32 14.55 -6.69
C GLN A 165 0.81 13.96 -7.53
N ILE A 166 1.68 13.20 -6.86
CA ILE A 166 2.77 12.46 -7.49
C ILE A 166 2.45 10.98 -7.33
N GLU A 167 2.09 10.32 -8.41
CA GLU A 167 1.92 8.86 -8.42
C GLU A 167 3.31 8.22 -8.50
N LEU A 168 3.58 7.30 -7.58
CA LEU A 168 4.83 6.52 -7.56
C LEU A 168 4.59 5.18 -8.23
N GLY A 169 5.20 4.99 -9.39
CA GLY A 169 5.21 3.71 -10.10
C GLY A 169 6.26 2.74 -9.54
N PRO A 170 6.26 1.49 -10.02
CA PRO A 170 7.37 0.58 -9.81
C PRO A 170 8.68 1.15 -10.37
N LEU A 171 9.80 0.80 -9.75
CA LEU A 171 11.12 1.19 -10.23
C LEU A 171 11.40 0.57 -11.60
N SER A 172 12.01 1.35 -12.48
CA SER A 172 12.61 0.88 -13.72
C SER A 172 13.76 -0.10 -13.45
N GLN A 173 14.25 -0.74 -14.50
CA GLN A 173 15.40 -1.63 -14.41
C GLN A 173 16.66 -0.90 -13.90
N GLU A 174 16.88 0.32 -14.36
CA GLU A 174 18.01 1.16 -13.98
C GLU A 174 17.91 1.58 -12.50
N GLU A 175 16.75 2.11 -12.08
CA GLU A 175 16.50 2.49 -10.69
C GLU A 175 16.55 1.29 -9.73
N THR A 176 16.10 0.11 -10.18
CA THR A 176 16.18 -1.14 -9.42
C THR A 176 17.64 -1.53 -9.16
N LEU A 177 18.49 -1.45 -10.20
CA LEU A 177 19.91 -1.75 -10.07
C LEU A 177 20.62 -0.70 -9.20
N GLU A 178 20.29 0.58 -9.35
CA GLU A 178 20.83 1.66 -8.56
C GLU A 178 20.52 1.48 -7.06
N LEU A 179 19.24 1.22 -6.74
CA LEU A 179 18.83 0.92 -5.37
C LEU A 179 19.56 -0.32 -4.84
N ALA A 180 19.66 -1.37 -5.64
CA ALA A 180 20.34 -2.60 -5.22
C ALA A 180 21.83 -2.37 -4.93
N ALA A 181 22.52 -1.59 -5.78
CA ALA A 181 23.93 -1.24 -5.59
C ALA A 181 24.13 -0.38 -4.33
N HIS A 182 23.22 0.57 -4.06
CA HIS A 182 23.24 1.37 -2.85
C HIS A 182 23.10 0.52 -1.59
N VAL A 183 22.15 -0.43 -1.59
CA VAL A 183 21.94 -1.36 -0.46
C VAL A 183 23.12 -2.32 -0.29
N ALA A 184 23.73 -2.78 -1.39
CA ALA A 184 24.90 -3.64 -1.37
C ALA A 184 26.19 -2.91 -0.95
N GLY A 185 26.19 -1.58 -0.95
CA GLY A 185 27.37 -0.74 -0.67
C GLY A 185 28.46 -0.84 -1.73
N ARG A 186 28.15 -1.36 -2.93
CA ARG A 186 29.09 -1.58 -4.03
C ARG A 186 28.38 -1.58 -5.39
N PRO A 187 29.07 -1.26 -6.50
CA PRO A 187 28.54 -1.47 -7.83
C PRO A 187 28.15 -2.94 -8.05
N LEU A 188 27.04 -3.16 -8.74
CA LEU A 188 26.55 -4.47 -9.14
C LEU A 188 26.69 -4.66 -10.65
N ASP A 189 26.81 -5.91 -11.08
CA ASP A 189 26.82 -6.26 -12.50
C ASP A 189 25.47 -5.87 -13.13
N PRO A 190 25.45 -5.08 -14.23
CA PRO A 190 24.23 -4.77 -14.97
C PRO A 190 23.40 -5.99 -15.37
N ALA A 191 24.01 -7.17 -15.51
CA ALA A 191 23.31 -8.43 -15.75
C ALA A 191 22.30 -8.79 -14.64
N LEU A 192 22.46 -8.26 -13.42
CA LEU A 192 21.53 -8.47 -12.30
C LEU A 192 20.28 -7.59 -12.39
N ALA A 193 20.25 -6.58 -13.25
CA ALA A 193 19.16 -5.62 -13.29
C ALA A 193 17.83 -6.27 -13.71
N GLU A 194 17.84 -7.13 -14.72
CA GLU A 194 16.61 -7.83 -15.15
C GLU A 194 16.14 -8.89 -14.14
N PRO A 195 16.99 -9.80 -13.62
CA PRO A 195 16.59 -10.74 -12.57
C PRO A 195 16.05 -10.06 -11.32
N LEU A 196 16.68 -8.97 -10.86
CA LEU A 196 16.21 -8.20 -9.71
C LEU A 196 14.88 -7.53 -10.01
N ARG A 197 14.73 -6.90 -11.19
CA ARG A 197 13.45 -6.29 -11.58
C ARG A 197 12.35 -7.34 -11.74
N GLN A 198 12.62 -8.51 -12.29
CA GLN A 198 11.63 -9.59 -12.38
C GLN A 198 11.24 -10.16 -11.03
N GLY A 199 12.20 -10.35 -10.11
CA GLY A 199 11.94 -10.87 -8.76
C GLY A 199 11.25 -9.86 -7.83
N SER A 200 11.53 -8.57 -8.00
CA SER A 200 10.91 -7.48 -7.22
C SER A 200 9.67 -6.90 -7.88
N GLU A 201 9.51 -7.10 -9.18
CA GLU A 201 8.62 -6.34 -10.05
C GLU A 201 8.75 -4.81 -9.85
N GLY A 202 9.98 -4.33 -9.61
CA GLY A 202 10.29 -2.92 -9.36
C GLY A 202 9.87 -2.42 -7.97
N ASN A 203 9.45 -3.30 -7.04
CA ASN A 203 9.09 -2.90 -5.69
C ASN A 203 10.35 -2.63 -4.83
N PRO A 204 10.57 -1.39 -4.33
CA PRO A 204 11.78 -1.05 -3.57
C PRO A 204 12.01 -1.93 -2.33
N PHE A 205 10.94 -2.33 -1.63
CA PHE A 205 11.05 -3.20 -0.46
C PHE A 205 11.57 -4.59 -0.85
N PHE A 206 11.10 -5.14 -1.98
CA PHE A 206 11.54 -6.46 -2.45
C PHE A 206 12.99 -6.42 -2.94
N VAL A 207 13.39 -5.34 -3.64
CA VAL A 207 14.79 -5.13 -4.04
C VAL A 207 15.71 -5.16 -2.81
N VAL A 208 15.39 -4.37 -1.78
CA VAL A 208 16.17 -4.32 -0.53
C VAL A 208 16.28 -5.69 0.12
N GLU A 209 15.17 -6.42 0.23
CA GLU A 209 15.18 -7.74 0.88
C GLU A 209 15.86 -8.82 0.05
N MET A 210 15.82 -8.76 -1.29
CA MET A 210 16.61 -9.66 -2.15
C MET A 210 18.11 -9.41 -2.00
N VAL A 211 18.54 -8.15 -1.95
CA VAL A 211 19.96 -7.84 -1.71
C VAL A 211 20.40 -8.33 -0.32
N ARG A 212 19.57 -8.13 0.70
CA ARG A 212 19.83 -8.60 2.08
C ARG A 212 19.83 -10.11 2.21
N ALA A 213 19.02 -10.82 1.42
CA ALA A 213 18.99 -12.27 1.38
C ALA A 213 20.25 -12.86 0.69
N GLY A 214 21.07 -12.02 0.07
CA GLY A 214 22.25 -12.40 -0.68
C GLY A 214 21.95 -12.37 -2.18
N LEU A 215 22.67 -11.51 -2.89
CA LEU A 215 22.71 -11.57 -4.35
C LEU A 215 23.42 -12.85 -4.78
N PRO A 216 22.96 -13.52 -5.85
CA PRO A 216 23.78 -14.56 -6.47
C PRO A 216 25.13 -13.91 -6.81
N GLN A 217 26.21 -14.52 -6.33
CA GLN A 217 27.55 -14.07 -6.71
C GLN A 217 27.60 -14.13 -8.22
N GLY A 218 27.87 -12.99 -8.86
CA GLY A 218 28.03 -12.91 -10.30
C GLY A 218 28.98 -14.03 -10.72
N THR A 219 28.55 -14.82 -11.69
CA THR A 219 29.28 -15.96 -12.24
C THR A 219 30.50 -15.48 -13.02
N GLN A 220 31.44 -14.81 -12.34
CA GLN A 220 32.77 -14.58 -12.89
C GLN A 220 33.48 -15.94 -12.90
N GLY A 221 33.37 -16.62 -14.04
CA GLY A 221 34.01 -17.91 -14.31
C GLY A 221 33.07 -19.11 -14.46
N ALA A 222 31.75 -18.93 -14.53
CA ALA A 222 30.85 -20.05 -14.81
C ALA A 222 30.52 -20.12 -16.31
N ASP A 223 30.66 -21.32 -16.87
CA ASP A 223 30.38 -21.64 -18.28
C ASP A 223 29.01 -21.14 -18.73
N GLU A 224 28.86 -20.92 -20.03
CA GLU A 224 27.64 -20.41 -20.68
C GLU A 224 26.37 -21.19 -20.27
N HIS A 225 26.54 -22.49 -19.96
CA HIS A 225 25.50 -23.38 -19.45
C HIS A 225 25.04 -23.04 -18.00
N THR A 226 25.98 -22.63 -17.14
CA THR A 226 25.68 -22.20 -15.76
C THR A 226 25.07 -20.80 -15.73
N ARG A 227 25.43 -19.92 -16.69
CA ARG A 227 24.74 -18.62 -16.88
C ARG A 227 23.30 -18.82 -17.35
N ALA A 228 23.07 -19.79 -18.24
CA ALA A 228 21.72 -20.18 -18.66
C ALA A 228 20.87 -20.70 -17.48
N MET A 229 21.47 -21.44 -16.54
CA MET A 229 20.81 -21.85 -15.29
C MET A 229 20.70 -20.72 -14.24
N ALA A 230 21.54 -19.69 -14.29
CA ALA A 230 21.45 -18.51 -13.41
C ALA A 230 20.33 -17.52 -13.82
N HIS A 231 19.72 -17.71 -14.99
CA HIS A 231 18.45 -17.06 -15.36
C HIS A 231 17.23 -17.65 -14.64
N THR A 232 17.44 -18.61 -13.73
CA THR A 232 16.39 -19.07 -12.82
C THR A 232 16.06 -17.94 -11.86
N ARG A 233 14.79 -17.52 -11.84
CA ARG A 233 14.24 -16.54 -10.90
C ARG A 233 14.82 -16.72 -9.50
N LEU A 234 15.25 -15.62 -8.91
CA LEU A 234 15.72 -15.62 -7.54
C LEU A 234 14.59 -16.05 -6.60
N PRO A 235 14.84 -16.97 -5.65
CA PRO A 235 13.83 -17.37 -4.69
C PRO A 235 13.39 -16.16 -3.88
N LEU A 236 12.08 -16.04 -3.65
CA LEU A 236 11.51 -14.93 -2.88
C LEU A 236 12.06 -14.95 -1.43
N PRO A 237 12.61 -13.82 -0.94
CA PRO A 237 13.11 -13.74 0.42
C PRO A 237 12.01 -14.06 1.46
N PRO A 238 12.35 -14.69 2.61
CA PRO A 238 11.37 -15.08 3.63
C PRO A 238 10.46 -13.93 4.11
N LYS A 239 11.00 -12.72 4.26
CA LYS A 239 10.21 -11.54 4.66
C LYS A 239 9.21 -11.10 3.61
N VAL A 240 9.57 -11.17 2.32
CA VAL A 240 8.65 -10.88 1.21
C VAL A 240 7.50 -11.88 1.23
N ARG A 241 7.83 -13.17 1.39
CA ARG A 241 6.84 -14.24 1.55
C ARG A 241 5.91 -13.99 2.74
N MET A 242 6.44 -13.60 3.90
CA MET A 242 5.63 -13.28 5.08
C MET A 242 4.67 -12.11 4.85
N VAL A 243 5.11 -11.05 4.16
CA VAL A 243 4.24 -9.90 3.83
C VAL A 243 3.10 -10.31 2.89
N ILE A 244 3.40 -11.10 1.86
CA ILE A 244 2.38 -11.61 0.94
C ILE A 244 1.42 -12.54 1.67
N GLN A 245 1.94 -13.45 2.50
CA GLN A 245 1.15 -14.37 3.31
C GLN A 245 0.19 -13.61 4.23
N ALA A 246 0.67 -12.58 4.94
CA ALA A 246 -0.15 -11.75 5.81
C ALA A 246 -1.29 -11.03 5.06
N ARG A 247 -1.06 -10.60 3.81
CA ARG A 247 -2.13 -10.02 2.96
C ARG A 247 -3.16 -11.06 2.57
N LEU A 248 -2.70 -12.26 2.22
CA LEU A 248 -3.58 -13.36 1.85
C LEU A 248 -4.40 -13.87 3.05
N ASP A 249 -3.85 -13.84 4.25
CA ASP A 249 -4.53 -14.29 5.47
C ASP A 249 -5.65 -13.34 5.93
N GLN A 250 -5.69 -12.11 5.41
CA GLN A 250 -6.78 -11.17 5.66
C GLN A 250 -7.99 -11.38 4.75
N LEU A 251 -7.90 -12.26 3.74
CA LEU A 251 -8.99 -12.52 2.80
C LEU A 251 -10.16 -13.25 3.48
N SER A 252 -11.38 -13.00 2.97
CA SER A 252 -12.51 -13.88 3.26
C SER A 252 -12.19 -15.34 2.88
N PRO A 253 -12.83 -16.34 3.52
CA PRO A 253 -12.66 -17.74 3.14
C PRO A 253 -12.91 -18.01 1.66
N GLU A 254 -13.91 -17.34 1.08
CA GLU A 254 -14.28 -17.45 -0.33
C GLU A 254 -13.19 -16.89 -1.25
N ALA A 255 -12.69 -15.68 -0.96
CA ALA A 255 -11.60 -15.09 -1.72
C ALA A 255 -10.28 -15.86 -1.54
N ARG A 256 -10.07 -16.50 -0.38
CA ARG A 256 -8.90 -17.35 -0.10
C ARG A 256 -8.92 -18.64 -0.93
N ASP A 257 -10.07 -19.26 -1.07
CA ASP A 257 -10.26 -20.44 -1.93
C ASP A 257 -10.05 -20.06 -3.40
N LEU A 258 -10.69 -18.97 -3.84
CA LEU A 258 -10.63 -18.50 -5.22
C LEU A 258 -9.22 -18.08 -5.65
N VAL A 259 -8.46 -17.36 -4.82
CA VAL A 259 -7.08 -16.98 -5.15
C VAL A 259 -6.16 -18.20 -5.24
N GLY A 260 -6.42 -19.23 -4.45
CA GLY A 260 -5.74 -20.52 -4.54
C GLY A 260 -6.02 -21.24 -5.86
N LEU A 261 -7.29 -21.29 -6.27
CA LEU A 261 -7.72 -21.84 -7.55
C LEU A 261 -7.11 -21.06 -8.73
N ALA A 262 -7.18 -19.73 -8.70
CA ALA A 262 -6.55 -18.87 -9.71
C ALA A 262 -5.03 -19.08 -9.79
N ALA A 263 -4.37 -19.31 -8.66
CA ALA A 263 -2.94 -19.57 -8.63
C ALA A 263 -2.55 -20.90 -9.30
N VAL A 264 -3.47 -21.86 -9.34
CA VAL A 264 -3.32 -23.11 -10.09
C VAL A 264 -3.49 -22.88 -11.59
N VAL A 265 -4.43 -22.03 -12.01
CA VAL A 265 -4.66 -21.70 -13.44
C VAL A 265 -3.43 -21.02 -14.06
N GLY A 266 -2.89 -19.98 -13.42
CA GLY A 266 -1.70 -19.30 -13.93
C GLY A 266 -1.61 -17.83 -13.56
N ARG A 267 -0.70 -17.09 -14.22
CA ARG A 267 -0.52 -15.64 -14.01
C ARG A 267 -1.75 -14.85 -14.49
N VAL A 268 -2.24 -15.21 -15.66
CA VAL A 268 -3.43 -14.65 -16.32
C VAL A 268 -4.48 -15.76 -16.34
N PHE A 269 -5.72 -15.43 -16.01
CA PHE A 269 -6.81 -16.40 -15.93
C PHE A 269 -8.13 -15.76 -16.37
N ALA A 270 -8.93 -16.54 -17.12
CA ALA A 270 -10.26 -16.13 -17.55
C ALA A 270 -11.28 -16.40 -16.43
N THR A 271 -12.25 -15.50 -16.29
CA THR A 271 -13.35 -15.64 -15.32
C THR A 271 -14.15 -16.90 -15.57
N ASP A 272 -14.36 -17.28 -16.83
CA ASP A 272 -15.12 -18.48 -17.19
C ASP A 272 -14.46 -19.77 -16.66
N ILE A 273 -13.12 -19.85 -16.68
CA ILE A 273 -12.37 -21.00 -16.13
C ILE A 273 -12.58 -21.06 -14.62
N LEU A 274 -12.53 -19.92 -13.92
CA LEU A 274 -12.78 -19.88 -12.48
C LEU A 274 -14.22 -20.23 -12.14
N ARG A 275 -15.20 -19.76 -12.94
CA ARG A 275 -16.61 -20.08 -12.75
C ARG A 275 -16.84 -21.58 -12.82
N GLU A 276 -16.31 -22.22 -13.86
CA GLU A 276 -16.48 -23.65 -14.10
C GLU A 276 -15.69 -24.50 -13.07
N ALA A 277 -14.49 -24.06 -12.67
CA ALA A 277 -13.64 -24.82 -11.75
C ALA A 277 -13.93 -24.54 -10.25
N SER A 278 -14.68 -23.49 -9.91
CA SER A 278 -15.04 -23.18 -8.52
C SER A 278 -16.34 -23.88 -8.11
N ALA A 279 -16.54 -24.02 -6.80
CA ALA A 279 -17.82 -24.46 -6.24
C ALA A 279 -18.71 -23.27 -5.84
N ALA A 280 -18.30 -22.03 -6.14
CA ALA A 280 -19.05 -20.82 -5.80
C ALA A 280 -20.19 -20.60 -6.80
N ASP A 281 -21.28 -20.00 -6.32
CA ASP A 281 -22.28 -19.41 -7.20
C ASP A 281 -21.74 -18.14 -7.88
N GLU A 282 -22.47 -17.64 -8.87
CA GLU A 282 -22.05 -16.47 -9.67
C GLU A 282 -21.81 -15.24 -8.77
N ASP A 283 -22.72 -14.97 -7.84
CA ASP A 283 -22.60 -13.87 -6.89
C ASP A 283 -21.38 -14.02 -5.95
N GLY A 284 -21.10 -15.24 -5.48
CA GLY A 284 -19.93 -15.55 -4.67
C GLY A 284 -18.62 -15.34 -5.42
N LEU A 285 -18.56 -15.78 -6.68
CA LEU A 285 -17.40 -15.58 -7.55
C LEU A 285 -17.13 -14.08 -7.75
N VAL A 286 -18.16 -13.29 -8.07
CA VAL A 286 -18.03 -11.84 -8.29
C VAL A 286 -17.56 -11.14 -7.02
N ARG A 287 -18.17 -11.43 -5.86
CA ARG A 287 -17.75 -10.84 -4.57
C ARG A 287 -16.29 -11.16 -4.24
N ALA A 288 -15.86 -12.39 -4.48
CA ALA A 288 -14.48 -12.81 -4.24
C ALA A 288 -13.51 -12.11 -5.20
N LEU A 289 -13.83 -12.01 -6.49
CA LEU A 289 -13.02 -11.26 -7.47
C LEU A 289 -12.94 -9.77 -7.12
N ASP A 290 -14.05 -9.16 -6.70
CA ASP A 290 -14.09 -7.77 -6.26
C ASP A 290 -13.19 -7.55 -5.04
N GLU A 291 -13.22 -8.45 -4.04
CA GLU A 291 -12.32 -8.38 -2.90
C GLU A 291 -10.84 -8.49 -3.33
N LEU A 292 -10.49 -9.46 -4.17
CA LEU A 292 -9.14 -9.64 -4.68
C LEU A 292 -8.66 -8.40 -5.46
N ARG A 293 -9.54 -7.78 -6.25
CA ARG A 293 -9.27 -6.54 -6.99
C ARG A 293 -9.11 -5.34 -6.06
N GLN A 294 -10.01 -5.15 -5.10
CA GLN A 294 -9.96 -4.06 -4.11
C GLN A 294 -8.66 -4.11 -3.29
N ARG A 295 -8.24 -5.32 -2.90
CA ARG A 295 -6.97 -5.57 -2.21
C ARG A 295 -5.74 -5.61 -3.12
N ARG A 296 -5.92 -5.39 -4.43
CA ARG A 296 -4.85 -5.34 -5.45
C ARG A 296 -4.03 -6.62 -5.54
N LEU A 297 -4.64 -7.76 -5.24
CA LEU A 297 -4.03 -9.06 -5.46
C LEU A 297 -4.13 -9.47 -6.92
N VAL A 298 -5.19 -9.01 -7.59
CA VAL A 298 -5.44 -9.22 -9.02
C VAL A 298 -5.86 -7.89 -9.67
N ARG A 299 -5.71 -7.82 -10.99
CA ARG A 299 -6.13 -6.69 -11.84
C ARG A 299 -6.86 -7.22 -13.07
N GLU A 300 -7.85 -6.46 -13.56
CA GLU A 300 -8.53 -6.80 -14.81
C GLU A 300 -7.56 -6.67 -15.99
N GLN A 301 -7.60 -7.65 -16.89
CA GLN A 301 -6.82 -7.69 -18.11
C GLN A 301 -7.77 -7.92 -19.30
N GLY A 302 -8.32 -6.84 -19.84
CA GLY A 302 -9.33 -6.92 -20.89
C GLY A 302 -10.68 -7.39 -20.36
N VAL A 303 -11.54 -7.85 -21.27
CA VAL A 303 -12.91 -8.26 -20.92
C VAL A 303 -12.89 -9.72 -20.45
N GLY A 304 -13.34 -9.98 -19.22
CA GLY A 304 -13.54 -11.33 -18.71
C GLY A 304 -12.26 -12.07 -18.31
N ALA A 305 -11.13 -11.37 -18.16
CA ALA A 305 -9.88 -11.96 -17.68
C ALA A 305 -9.21 -11.08 -16.64
N TYR A 306 -8.43 -11.74 -15.78
CA TYR A 306 -7.69 -11.14 -14.69
C TYR A 306 -6.24 -11.62 -14.70
N GLU A 307 -5.37 -10.81 -14.13
CA GLU A 307 -3.98 -11.15 -13.88
C GLU A 307 -3.63 -10.92 -12.42
N PHE A 308 -2.76 -11.75 -11.84
CA PHE A 308 -2.16 -11.44 -10.55
C PHE A 308 -1.42 -10.10 -10.61
N GLY A 309 -1.63 -9.27 -9.59
CA GLY A 309 -0.95 -7.97 -9.46
C GLY A 309 0.57 -8.12 -9.38
N HIS A 310 1.05 -9.24 -8.81
CA HIS A 310 2.45 -9.65 -8.79
C HIS A 310 2.57 -11.18 -8.89
N ASP A 311 3.56 -11.68 -9.63
CA ASP A 311 3.77 -13.12 -9.79
C ASP A 311 4.08 -13.83 -8.46
N SER A 312 4.74 -13.12 -7.55
CA SER A 312 5.01 -13.58 -6.18
C SER A 312 3.74 -13.87 -5.39
N ILE A 313 2.64 -13.15 -5.65
CA ILE A 313 1.35 -13.41 -4.99
C ILE A 313 0.82 -14.77 -5.45
N ARG A 314 0.92 -15.07 -6.75
CA ARG A 314 0.55 -16.38 -7.29
C ARG A 314 1.39 -17.49 -6.65
N GLU A 315 2.71 -17.31 -6.59
CA GLU A 315 3.63 -18.30 -6.03
C GLU A 315 3.31 -18.58 -4.56
N VAL A 316 3.15 -17.55 -3.73
CA VAL A 316 2.81 -17.73 -2.31
C VAL A 316 1.41 -18.31 -2.13
N ALA A 317 0.43 -17.91 -2.96
CA ALA A 317 -0.92 -18.49 -2.91
C ALA A 317 -0.90 -19.98 -3.28
N TYR A 318 -0.18 -20.37 -4.33
CA TYR A 318 -0.01 -21.77 -4.76
C TYR A 318 0.74 -22.60 -3.71
N GLU A 319 1.84 -22.06 -3.17
CA GLU A 319 2.64 -22.72 -2.14
C GLU A 319 1.88 -22.88 -0.82
N GLY A 320 0.97 -21.95 -0.49
CA GLY A 320 0.09 -22.02 0.67
C GLY A 320 -0.98 -23.12 0.58
N LEU A 321 -1.22 -23.70 -0.60
CA LEU A 321 -2.14 -24.83 -0.75
C LEU A 321 -1.54 -26.12 -0.21
N SER A 322 -2.36 -26.90 0.51
CA SER A 322 -2.02 -28.28 0.85
C SER A 322 -1.90 -29.13 -0.42
N ALA A 323 -1.13 -30.21 -0.36
CA ALA A 323 -0.94 -31.12 -1.50
C ALA A 323 -2.29 -31.63 -2.06
N THR A 324 -3.23 -31.99 -1.17
CA THR A 324 -4.58 -32.43 -1.54
C THR A 324 -5.38 -31.34 -2.24
N ARG A 325 -5.30 -30.08 -1.78
CA ARG A 325 -5.97 -28.95 -2.45
C ARG A 325 -5.37 -28.67 -3.81
N ARG A 326 -4.04 -28.73 -3.96
CA ARG A 326 -3.37 -28.57 -5.26
C ARG A 326 -3.86 -29.61 -6.26
N GLN A 327 -3.91 -30.88 -5.86
CA GLN A 327 -4.42 -31.96 -6.72
C GLN A 327 -5.88 -31.73 -7.11
N LEU A 328 -6.74 -31.40 -6.14
CA LEU A 328 -8.16 -31.12 -6.38
C LEU A 328 -8.35 -29.98 -7.40
N TYR A 329 -7.68 -28.84 -7.19
CA TYR A 329 -7.80 -27.70 -8.10
C TYR A 329 -7.19 -27.97 -9.46
N HIS A 330 -6.05 -28.67 -9.55
CA HIS A 330 -5.49 -29.05 -10.84
C HIS A 330 -6.48 -29.91 -11.64
N ARG A 331 -7.16 -30.87 -11.00
CA ARG A 331 -8.23 -31.65 -11.63
C ARG A 331 -9.40 -30.77 -12.08
N ARG A 332 -9.94 -29.92 -11.21
CA ARG A 332 -11.07 -29.05 -11.54
C ARG A 332 -10.77 -28.08 -12.69
N VAL A 333 -9.54 -27.55 -12.74
CA VAL A 333 -9.10 -26.69 -13.85
C VAL A 333 -9.01 -27.48 -15.15
N ALA A 334 -8.52 -28.72 -15.13
CA ALA A 334 -8.53 -29.57 -16.31
C ALA A 334 -9.96 -29.83 -16.82
N GLU A 335 -10.89 -30.18 -15.93
CA GLU A 335 -12.30 -30.40 -16.25
C GLU A 335 -12.96 -29.13 -16.82
N ALA A 336 -12.67 -27.97 -16.24
CA ALA A 336 -13.16 -26.69 -16.73
C ALA A 336 -12.63 -26.34 -18.13
N LEU A 337 -11.34 -26.56 -18.38
CA LEU A 337 -10.74 -26.36 -19.69
C LEU A 337 -11.36 -27.32 -20.73
N GLU A 338 -11.61 -28.59 -20.37
CA GLU A 338 -12.31 -29.53 -21.26
C GLU A 338 -13.72 -29.06 -21.62
N ALA A 339 -14.49 -28.57 -20.64
CA ALA A 339 -15.85 -28.11 -20.86
C ALA A 339 -15.90 -26.85 -21.75
N LEU A 340 -15.03 -25.87 -21.48
CA LEU A 340 -15.00 -24.59 -22.20
C LEU A 340 -14.44 -24.72 -23.63
N TYR A 341 -13.45 -25.60 -23.83
CA TYR A 341 -12.82 -25.82 -25.13
C TYR A 341 -13.29 -27.12 -25.81
N ALA A 342 -14.48 -27.62 -25.47
CA ALA A 342 -15.01 -28.88 -26.01
C ALA A 342 -15.06 -28.93 -27.55
N PHE A 343 -15.23 -27.78 -28.20
CA PHE A 343 -15.31 -27.63 -29.66
C PHE A 343 -13.97 -27.36 -30.35
N ASP A 344 -12.91 -27.05 -29.60
CA ASP A 344 -11.56 -26.79 -30.12
C ASP A 344 -10.50 -27.19 -29.08
N ARG A 345 -10.46 -28.49 -28.77
CA ARG A 345 -9.62 -29.04 -27.70
C ARG A 345 -8.13 -28.88 -28.00
N ASP A 346 -7.72 -28.85 -29.26
CA ASP A 346 -6.32 -28.73 -29.69
C ASP A 346 -5.65 -27.48 -29.14
N VAL A 347 -6.41 -26.39 -28.93
CA VAL A 347 -5.91 -25.13 -28.36
C VAL A 347 -5.49 -25.28 -26.89
N ALA A 348 -6.13 -26.16 -26.13
CA ALA A 348 -5.92 -26.32 -24.69
C ALA A 348 -5.33 -27.70 -24.28
N SER A 349 -5.18 -28.64 -25.21
CA SER A 349 -4.73 -30.02 -24.96
C SER A 349 -3.47 -30.12 -24.09
N GLY A 350 -2.46 -29.29 -24.36
CA GLY A 350 -1.22 -29.28 -23.57
C GLY A 350 -1.42 -28.81 -22.12
N GLN A 351 -2.32 -27.84 -21.89
CA GLN A 351 -2.65 -27.36 -20.55
C GLN A 351 -3.49 -28.40 -19.80
N ILE A 352 -4.51 -28.97 -20.45
CA ILE A 352 -5.38 -30.01 -19.88
C ILE A 352 -4.54 -31.20 -19.39
N ALA A 353 -3.64 -31.72 -20.24
CA ALA A 353 -2.75 -32.83 -19.88
C ALA A 353 -1.84 -32.49 -18.68
N ALA A 354 -1.25 -31.28 -18.67
CA ALA A 354 -0.41 -30.83 -17.56
C ALA A 354 -1.19 -30.74 -16.23
N HIS A 355 -2.44 -30.26 -16.29
CA HIS A 355 -3.31 -30.16 -15.14
C HIS A 355 -3.78 -31.54 -14.64
N TYR A 356 -4.16 -32.48 -15.51
CA TYR A 356 -4.49 -33.85 -15.07
C TYR A 356 -3.31 -34.59 -14.44
N GLY A 357 -2.11 -34.44 -15.01
CA GLY A 357 -0.89 -35.03 -14.44
C GLY A 357 -0.62 -34.53 -13.02
N ARG A 358 -0.79 -33.22 -12.77
CA ARG A 358 -0.66 -32.64 -11.42
C ARG A 358 -1.87 -32.89 -10.52
N GLY A 359 -3.03 -33.18 -11.11
CA GLY A 359 -4.27 -33.55 -10.44
C GLY A 359 -4.32 -35.00 -9.97
N GLY A 360 -3.30 -35.81 -10.27
CA GLY A 360 -3.25 -37.22 -9.89
C GLY A 360 -4.11 -38.13 -10.77
N MET A 361 -4.40 -37.72 -12.01
CA MET A 361 -5.12 -38.52 -13.02
C MET A 361 -4.23 -38.78 -14.25
N PRO A 362 -3.09 -39.48 -14.10
CA PRO A 362 -2.16 -39.76 -15.20
C PRO A 362 -2.81 -40.53 -16.36
N GLU A 363 -3.86 -41.29 -16.11
CA GLU A 363 -4.64 -42.02 -17.11
C GLU A 363 -5.36 -41.09 -18.11
N ARG A 364 -5.64 -39.84 -17.72
CA ARG A 364 -6.19 -38.80 -18.61
C ARG A 364 -5.11 -37.96 -19.31
N VAL A 365 -3.83 -38.27 -19.10
CA VAL A 365 -2.67 -37.56 -19.70
C VAL A 365 -2.24 -38.18 -21.03
N MET A 366 -2.64 -39.42 -21.31
CA MET A 366 -2.39 -40.12 -22.59
C MET A 366 -3.61 -39.96 -23.52
N PRO A 367 -3.39 -39.87 -24.84
CA PRO A 367 -4.14 -38.92 -25.64
C PRO A 367 -5.47 -39.48 -26.11
N THR A 368 -6.55 -38.76 -25.79
CA THR A 368 -7.65 -38.61 -26.74
C THR A 368 -7.18 -37.68 -27.86
N TYR A 369 -6.42 -38.24 -28.81
CA TYR A 369 -6.20 -37.66 -30.15
C TYR A 369 -7.36 -38.08 -31.06
#